data_AF-A0A803N852-F1
#
_entry.id   AF-A0A803N852-F1
#
_cell.length_a   1.000
_cell.length_b   1.000
_cell.length_c   1.000
_cell.angle_alpha   90.00
_cell.angle_beta   90.00
_cell.angle_gamma   90.00
#
_symmetry.space_group_name_H-M   'P 1'
#
loop_
_entity.id
_entity.type
_entity.pdbx_description
1 polymer ?
#
loop_
_entity_poly.entity_id
_entity_poly.type
_entity_poly.pdbx_seq_one_letter_code
_entity_poly.pdbx_strand_id
1 'polypeptide(L)'
;VKDSTDIKPEKIEHLWSCIQEKCSFGDPELRKDSVIQHARRLFRDSRHKLKKKYFNDQNLKTKIDRLKNKPEKMIKADWEFLVEHWSDEKVQKKKHGKDCSRVDLLIESHKRKSNKSVNLGTLANNMNVVSEMKKLTEERDQGHNNHTDE
;
A
#
# COMPACT_ATOMS: atom_id res chain seq x y z
N VAL A 1 -3.83 -1.00 -0.93
CA VAL A 1 -3.70 -0.03 -2.06
C VAL A 1 -5.14 0.48 -2.30
N LYS A 2 -5.50 1.33 -3.28
CA LYS A 2 -6.85 1.11 -3.84
C LYS A 2 -6.60 -0.13 -4.68
N ASP A 3 -6.76 -1.28 -4.04
CA ASP A 3 -6.39 -2.58 -4.61
C ASP A 3 -6.99 -2.64 -6.03
N SER A 4 -6.39 -3.36 -6.96
CA SER A 4 -6.87 -3.34 -8.37
C SER A 4 -8.31 -3.86 -8.53
N THR A 5 -8.98 -4.17 -7.42
CA THR A 5 -10.40 -4.46 -7.20
C THR A 5 -11.30 -3.21 -7.22
N ASP A 6 -10.79 -2.00 -7.01
CA ASP A 6 -11.58 -0.75 -7.00
C ASP A 6 -11.68 -0.05 -8.37
N ILE A 7 -11.27 -0.73 -9.44
CA ILE A 7 -11.47 -0.24 -10.80
C ILE A 7 -12.94 -0.48 -11.14
N LYS A 8 -13.67 0.59 -11.47
CA LYS A 8 -15.06 0.49 -11.88
C LYS A 8 -15.20 -0.51 -13.04
N PRO A 9 -16.22 -1.38 -13.04
CA PRO A 9 -16.39 -2.42 -14.06
C PRO A 9 -16.44 -1.83 -15.48
N GLU A 10 -17.06 -0.65 -15.64
CA GLU A 10 -17.10 0.11 -16.90
C GLU A 10 -15.71 0.34 -17.55
N LYS A 11 -14.67 0.54 -16.71
CA LYS A 11 -13.30 0.76 -17.20
C LYS A 11 -12.62 -0.55 -17.59
N ILE A 12 -12.98 -1.65 -16.94
CA ILE A 12 -12.49 -2.98 -17.28
C ILE A 12 -13.10 -3.42 -18.61
N GLU A 13 -14.40 -3.20 -18.80
CA GLU A 13 -15.09 -3.48 -20.06
C GLU A 13 -14.51 -2.66 -21.22
N HIS A 14 -14.30 -1.36 -21.01
CA HIS A 14 -13.68 -0.52 -22.04
C HIS A 14 -12.27 -1.01 -22.43
N LEU A 15 -11.44 -1.39 -21.43
CA LEU A 15 -10.12 -1.97 -21.69
C LEU A 15 -10.23 -3.28 -22.49
N TRP A 16 -11.19 -4.14 -22.14
CA TRP A 16 -11.44 -5.38 -22.86
C TRP A 16 -11.82 -5.12 -24.32
N SER A 17 -12.73 -4.18 -24.58
CA SER A 17 -13.11 -3.79 -25.95
C SER A 17 -11.90 -3.31 -26.77
N CYS A 18 -11.03 -2.46 -26.20
CA CYS A 18 -9.81 -2.01 -26.87
C CYS A 18 -8.83 -3.15 -27.19
N ILE A 19 -8.81 -4.21 -26.37
CA ILE A 19 -7.96 -5.38 -26.60
C ILE A 19 -8.54 -6.24 -27.72
N GLN A 20 -9.86 -6.44 -27.75
CA GLN A 20 -10.54 -7.20 -28.81
C GLN A 20 -10.44 -6.55 -30.19
N GLU A 21 -10.36 -5.21 -30.26
CA GLU A 21 -10.09 -4.49 -31.52
C GLU A 21 -8.71 -4.87 -32.12
N LYS A 22 -7.73 -5.18 -31.28
CA LYS A 22 -6.34 -5.45 -31.69
C LYS A 22 -5.98 -6.93 -31.74
N CYS A 23 -6.73 -7.77 -31.03
CA CYS A 23 -6.44 -9.18 -30.87
C CYS A 23 -7.69 -10.01 -31.15
N SER A 24 -7.58 -10.95 -32.07
CA SER A 24 -8.61 -11.98 -32.29
C SER A 24 -8.40 -13.14 -31.33
N PHE A 25 -9.45 -13.55 -30.62
CA PHE A 25 -9.45 -14.70 -29.73
C PHE A 25 -10.44 -15.74 -30.25
N GLY A 26 -10.06 -17.02 -30.26
CA GLY A 26 -10.98 -18.11 -30.62
C GLY A 26 -12.11 -18.30 -29.60
N ASP A 27 -11.82 -18.00 -28.33
CA ASP A 27 -12.82 -17.91 -27.26
C ASP A 27 -12.50 -16.67 -26.40
N PRO A 28 -13.13 -15.51 -26.69
CA PRO A 28 -12.87 -14.27 -25.96
C PRO A 28 -13.32 -14.32 -24.50
N GLU A 29 -14.48 -14.91 -24.20
CA GLU A 29 -15.08 -14.87 -22.86
C GLU A 29 -14.25 -15.69 -21.87
N LEU A 30 -13.77 -16.87 -22.26
CA LEU A 30 -12.90 -17.68 -21.39
C LEU A 30 -11.53 -17.04 -21.13
N ARG A 31 -11.09 -16.11 -21.99
CA ARG A 31 -9.76 -15.48 -21.90
C ARG A 31 -9.77 -14.12 -21.23
N LYS A 32 -10.93 -13.46 -21.15
CA LYS A 32 -11.07 -12.09 -20.64
C LYS A 32 -10.36 -11.88 -19.31
N ASP A 33 -10.64 -12.69 -18.30
CA ASP A 33 -10.07 -12.52 -16.97
C ASP A 33 -8.55 -12.65 -16.94
N SER A 34 -8.02 -13.67 -17.62
CA SER A 34 -6.57 -13.91 -17.71
C SER A 34 -5.86 -12.78 -18.42
N VAL A 35 -6.45 -12.27 -19.51
CA VAL A 35 -5.91 -11.16 -20.30
C VAL A 35 -5.95 -9.85 -19.50
N ILE A 36 -7.06 -9.55 -18.83
CA ILE A 36 -7.19 -8.37 -17.97
C ILE A 36 -6.20 -8.44 -16.81
N GLN A 37 -6.03 -9.60 -16.18
CA GLN A 37 -5.04 -9.79 -15.13
C GLN A 37 -3.62 -9.56 -15.64
N HIS A 38 -3.30 -10.02 -16.85
CA HIS A 38 -2.02 -9.76 -17.48
C HIS A 38 -1.81 -8.27 -17.79
N ALA A 39 -2.83 -7.61 -18.37
CA ALA A 39 -2.79 -6.16 -18.64
C ALA A 39 -2.57 -5.34 -17.36
N ARG A 40 -3.21 -5.71 -16.24
CA ARG A 40 -2.98 -5.09 -14.92
C ARG A 40 -1.54 -5.24 -14.45
N ARG A 41 -0.91 -6.41 -14.66
CA ARG A 41 0.50 -6.64 -14.34
C ARG A 41 1.40 -5.73 -15.17
N LEU A 42 1.21 -5.70 -16.49
CA LEU A 42 1.97 -4.82 -17.39
C LEU A 42 1.84 -3.35 -17.01
N PHE A 43 0.63 -2.89 -16.68
CA PHE A 43 0.41 -1.51 -16.24
C PHE A 43 1.15 -1.20 -14.93
N ARG A 44 1.08 -2.09 -13.94
CA ARG A 44 1.79 -1.92 -12.66
C ARG A 44 3.30 -1.85 -12.87
N ASP A 45 3.85 -2.71 -13.71
CA ASP A 45 5.29 -2.76 -13.99
C ASP A 45 5.75 -1.51 -14.75
N SER A 46 4.97 -1.07 -15.75
CA SER A 46 5.21 0.18 -16.47
C SER A 46 5.21 1.38 -15.51
N ARG A 47 4.20 1.48 -14.65
CA ARG A 47 4.09 2.53 -13.64
C ARG A 47 5.25 2.50 -12.64
N HIS A 48 5.69 1.31 -12.23
CA HIS A 48 6.86 1.15 -11.36
C HIS A 48 8.13 1.66 -12.02
N LYS A 49 8.41 1.23 -13.26
CA LYS A 49 9.58 1.66 -14.04
C LYS A 49 9.56 3.17 -14.25
N LEU A 50 8.39 3.73 -14.56
CA LEU A 50 8.19 5.17 -14.71
C LEU A 50 8.52 5.92 -13.42
N LYS A 51 7.95 5.51 -12.28
CA LYS A 51 8.25 6.14 -10.98
C LYS A 51 9.74 6.04 -10.64
N LYS A 52 10.33 4.87 -10.83
CA LYS A 52 11.74 4.61 -10.51
C LYS A 52 12.68 5.53 -11.29
N LYS A 53 12.44 5.68 -12.60
CA LYS A 53 13.32 6.45 -13.48
C LYS A 53 13.12 7.96 -13.36
N TYR A 54 11.88 8.43 -13.27
CA TYR A 54 11.58 9.87 -13.42
C TYR A 54 11.22 10.59 -12.12
N PHE A 55 10.67 9.88 -11.13
CA PHE A 55 10.24 10.49 -9.87
C PHE A 55 11.23 10.23 -8.73
N ASN A 56 11.79 9.02 -8.65
CA ASN A 56 12.75 8.60 -7.63
C ASN A 56 14.22 8.89 -8.01
N ASP A 57 14.46 9.68 -9.05
CA ASP A 57 15.81 10.07 -9.44
C ASP A 57 16.49 10.84 -8.29
N GLN A 58 17.71 10.43 -7.94
CA GLN A 58 18.45 11.00 -6.81
C GLN A 58 18.79 12.48 -7.00
N ASN A 59 18.82 12.94 -8.24
CA ASN A 59 19.07 14.34 -8.57
C ASN A 59 17.84 15.24 -8.31
N LEU A 60 16.66 14.66 -8.07
CA LEU A 60 15.39 15.39 -7.92
C LEU A 60 14.98 15.50 -6.44
N LYS A 61 15.38 16.61 -5.81
CA LYS A 61 15.10 16.84 -4.39
C LYS A 61 13.71 17.44 -4.15
N THR A 62 13.26 18.34 -5.02
CA THR A 62 11.99 19.05 -4.83
C THR A 62 10.88 18.54 -5.76
N LYS A 63 9.62 18.85 -5.40
CA LYS A 63 8.46 18.55 -6.25
C LYS A 63 8.54 19.28 -7.60
N ILE A 64 9.05 20.51 -7.61
CA ILE A 64 9.22 21.32 -8.83
C ILE A 64 10.19 20.64 -9.80
N ASP A 65 11.29 20.08 -9.30
CA ASP A 65 12.25 19.36 -10.14
C ASP A 65 11.62 18.11 -10.76
N ARG A 66 10.80 17.37 -9.99
CA ARG A 66 10.07 16.20 -10.48
C ARG A 66 9.05 16.56 -11.55
N LEU A 67 8.35 17.69 -11.41
CA LEU A 67 7.41 18.18 -12.42
C LEU A 67 8.13 18.50 -13.75
N LYS A 68 9.35 19.05 -13.67
CA LYS A 68 10.18 19.32 -14.86
C LYS A 68 10.72 18.05 -15.51
N ASN A 69 10.99 16.99 -14.74
CA ASN A 69 11.48 15.70 -15.26
C ASN A 69 10.38 14.83 -15.91
N LYS A 70 9.60 15.43 -16.80
CA LYS A 70 8.53 14.75 -17.54
C LYS A 70 9.12 13.86 -18.63
N PRO A 71 8.69 12.59 -18.76
CA PRO A 71 9.02 11.78 -19.92
C PRO A 71 8.53 12.44 -21.22
N GLU A 72 9.34 12.39 -22.27
CA GLU A 72 9.06 13.03 -23.56
C GLU A 72 7.67 12.68 -24.10
N LYS A 73 7.37 11.38 -24.20
CA LYS A 73 6.12 10.83 -24.76
C LYS A 73 4.89 10.92 -23.82
N MET A 74 5.04 11.52 -22.64
CA MET A 74 3.96 11.58 -21.66
C MET A 74 3.21 12.93 -21.72
N ILE A 75 1.89 12.88 -21.57
CA ILE A 75 1.04 14.07 -21.48
C ILE A 75 1.38 14.82 -20.19
N LYS A 76 1.45 16.16 -20.28
CA LYS A 76 1.83 17.02 -19.15
C LYS A 76 0.88 16.89 -17.96
N ALA A 77 -0.43 16.96 -18.20
CA ALA A 77 -1.45 16.85 -17.15
C ALA A 77 -1.38 15.49 -16.42
N ASP A 78 -1.18 14.39 -17.16
CA ASP A 78 -1.03 13.07 -16.55
C ASP A 78 0.22 12.98 -15.68
N TRP A 79 1.32 13.61 -16.11
CA TRP A 79 2.56 13.64 -15.32
C TRP A 79 2.39 14.46 -14.04
N GLU A 80 1.79 15.64 -14.13
CA GLU A 80 1.46 16.47 -12.98
C GLU A 80 0.62 15.71 -11.97
N PHE A 81 -0.43 15.01 -12.43
CA PHE A 81 -1.25 14.14 -11.60
C PHE A 81 -0.44 13.04 -10.92
N LEU A 82 0.45 12.36 -11.64
CA LEU A 82 1.29 11.30 -11.06
C LEU A 82 2.27 11.84 -10.02
N VAL A 83 2.90 12.99 -10.28
CA VAL A 83 3.81 13.64 -9.34
C VAL A 83 3.08 14.07 -8.08
N GLU A 84 1.88 14.65 -8.21
CA GLU A 84 1.02 14.97 -7.07
C GLU A 84 0.70 13.72 -6.25
N HIS A 85 0.14 12.71 -6.92
CA HIS A 85 -0.28 11.47 -6.28
C HIS A 85 0.86 10.72 -5.60
N TRP A 86 2.07 10.70 -6.18
CA TRP A 86 3.22 10.05 -5.56
C TRP A 86 3.89 10.88 -4.47
N SER A 87 3.65 12.19 -4.43
CA SER A 87 4.13 13.06 -3.37
C SER A 87 3.22 13.05 -2.14
N ASP A 88 1.98 12.56 -2.26
CA ASP A 88 1.05 12.37 -1.14
C ASP A 88 1.66 11.46 -0.05
N GLU A 89 1.74 11.97 1.18
CA GLU A 89 2.25 11.24 2.33
C GLU A 89 1.54 9.90 2.57
N LYS A 90 0.23 9.81 2.33
CA LYS A 90 -0.52 8.56 2.50
C LYS A 90 -0.06 7.48 1.51
N VAL A 91 0.40 7.90 0.33
CA VAL A 91 0.94 7.02 -0.71
C VAL A 91 2.38 6.62 -0.39
N GLN A 92 3.16 7.51 0.23
CA GLN A 92 4.54 7.22 0.67
C GLN A 92 4.59 6.35 1.94
N LYS A 93 3.73 6.59 2.93
CA LYS A 93 3.65 5.80 4.18
C LYS A 93 3.39 4.31 3.92
N LYS A 94 2.59 3.98 2.90
CA LYS A 94 2.34 2.60 2.46
C LYS A 94 3.58 1.87 1.91
N LYS A 95 4.69 2.57 1.61
CA LYS A 95 5.90 1.97 1.05
C LYS A 95 6.94 1.54 2.07
N HIS A 96 6.90 2.05 3.29
CA HIS A 96 7.96 1.79 4.26
C HIS A 96 7.91 0.40 4.90
N GLY A 97 7.01 -0.50 4.49
CA GLY A 97 7.02 -1.91 4.88
C GLY A 97 6.84 -2.18 6.37
N LYS A 98 6.68 -1.14 7.20
CA LYS A 98 6.05 -1.30 8.50
C LYS A 98 4.58 -1.51 8.21
N ASP A 99 4.12 -2.74 8.42
CA ASP A 99 2.71 -2.97 8.69
C ASP A 99 2.27 -1.89 9.67
N CYS A 100 1.19 -1.20 9.34
CA CYS A 100 0.52 -0.33 10.30
C CYS A 100 0.33 -1.22 11.54
N SER A 101 0.94 -0.86 12.67
CA SER A 101 0.85 -1.69 13.87
C SER A 101 -0.62 -1.99 14.09
N ARG A 102 -0.96 -3.21 14.50
CA ARG A 102 -2.36 -3.55 14.82
C ARG A 102 -2.95 -2.52 15.81
N VAL A 103 -2.09 -1.90 16.62
CA VAL A 103 -2.37 -0.76 17.51
C VAL A 103 -2.68 0.53 16.74
N ASP A 104 -1.86 0.91 15.75
CA ASP A 104 -2.08 2.10 14.93
C ASP A 104 -3.39 1.99 14.12
N LEU A 105 -3.66 0.81 13.56
CA LEU A 105 -4.94 0.49 12.90
C LEU A 105 -6.12 0.58 13.86
N LEU A 106 -5.97 0.07 15.09
CA LEU A 106 -7.03 0.13 16.11
C LEU A 106 -7.31 1.58 16.54
N ILE A 107 -6.27 2.40 16.73
CA ILE A 107 -6.39 3.81 17.11
C ILE A 107 -7.07 4.63 16.02
N GLU A 108 -6.73 4.39 14.75
CA GLU A 108 -7.33 5.08 13.59
C GLU A 108 -8.79 4.66 13.37
N SER A 109 -9.11 3.36 13.50
CA SER A 109 -10.43 2.79 13.21
C SER A 109 -11.44 2.90 14.35
N HIS A 110 -10.99 2.82 15.61
CA HIS A 110 -11.86 2.88 16.79
C HIS A 110 -11.78 4.26 17.43
N LYS A 111 -12.39 5.25 16.77
CA LYS A 111 -12.86 6.44 17.50
C LYS A 111 -14.10 6.02 18.29
N ARG A 112 -14.08 6.16 19.62
CA ARG A 112 -15.27 5.92 20.44
C ARG A 112 -16.42 6.78 19.90
N LYS A 113 -17.66 6.28 20.00
CA LYS A 113 -18.89 6.97 19.54
C LYS A 113 -19.07 8.39 20.07
N SER A 114 -18.33 8.81 21.09
CA SER A 114 -18.19 10.21 21.49
C SER A 114 -16.78 10.71 21.15
N ASN A 115 -16.70 11.91 20.59
CA ASN A 115 -15.50 12.67 20.21
C ASN A 115 -14.49 12.95 21.37
N LYS A 116 -14.35 12.05 22.33
CA LYS A 116 -13.43 12.18 23.46
C LYS A 116 -12.14 11.44 23.12
N SER A 117 -11.03 12.17 23.10
CA SER A 117 -9.68 11.64 22.90
C SER A 117 -9.40 10.47 23.85
N VAL A 118 -8.59 9.51 23.39
CA VAL A 118 -8.09 8.43 24.23
C VAL A 118 -7.33 9.07 25.40
N ASN A 119 -7.70 8.73 26.63
CA ASN A 119 -7.02 9.26 27.82
C ASN A 119 -5.58 8.70 27.84
N LEU A 120 -4.58 9.58 27.66
CA LEU A 120 -3.17 9.19 27.61
C LEU A 120 -2.73 8.40 28.85
N GLY A 121 -3.27 8.71 30.02
CA GLY A 121 -2.96 7.99 31.26
C GLY A 121 -3.41 6.53 31.23
N THR A 122 -4.59 6.26 30.68
CA THR A 122 -5.08 4.88 30.50
C THR A 122 -4.26 4.11 29.48
N LEU A 123 -3.79 4.77 28.42
CA LEU A 123 -2.93 4.15 27.42
C LEU A 123 -1.55 3.78 27.99
N ALA A 124 -0.94 4.68 28.76
CA ALA A 124 0.34 4.44 29.43
C ALA A 124 0.24 3.27 30.43
N ASN A 125 -0.82 3.23 31.24
CA ASN A 125 -1.04 2.14 32.18
C ASN A 125 -1.20 0.79 31.46
N ASN A 126 -1.95 0.75 30.36
CA ASN A 126 -2.11 -0.48 29.59
C ASN A 126 -0.80 -0.95 28.93
N MET A 127 0.05 -0.01 28.47
CA MET A 127 1.39 -0.36 27.98
C MET A 127 2.28 -0.93 29.08
N ASN A 128 2.21 -0.40 30.30
CA ASN A 128 2.96 -0.92 31.43
C ASN A 128 2.52 -2.36 31.78
N VAL A 129 1.20 -2.59 31.88
CA VAL A 129 0.62 -3.92 32.17
C VAL A 129 1.02 -4.96 31.11
N VAL A 130 1.03 -4.59 29.83
CA VAL A 130 1.48 -5.48 28.75
C VAL A 130 2.98 -5.81 28.87
N SER A 131 3.80 -4.85 29.30
CA SER A 131 5.23 -5.07 29.50
C SER A 131 5.50 -6.02 30.67
N GLU A 132 4.77 -5.87 31.77
CA GLU A 132 4.83 -6.76 32.93
C GLU A 132 4.38 -8.19 32.57
N MET A 133 3.26 -8.33 31.84
CA MET A 133 2.79 -9.64 31.36
C MET A 133 3.81 -10.35 30.48
N LYS A 134 4.51 -9.60 29.62
CA LYS A 134 5.56 -10.15 28.77
C LYS A 134 6.75 -10.64 29.59
N LYS A 135 7.17 -9.87 30.60
CA LYS A 135 8.26 -10.25 31.51
C LYS A 135 7.91 -11.53 32.29
N LEU A 136 6.68 -11.63 32.81
CA LEU A 136 6.20 -12.83 33.50
C LEU A 136 6.13 -14.06 32.57
N THR A 137 5.81 -13.84 31.29
CA THR A 137 5.80 -14.91 30.28
C THR A 137 7.23 -15.40 29.99
N GLU A 138 8.18 -14.48 29.82
CA GLU A 138 9.60 -14.79 29.62
C GLU A 138 10.21 -15.50 30.82
N GLU A 139 9.87 -15.10 32.05
CA GLU A 139 10.29 -15.75 33.29
C GLU A 139 9.72 -17.17 33.42
N ARG A 140 8.45 -17.38 33.07
CA ARG A 140 7.83 -18.72 33.02
C ARG A 140 8.53 -19.63 32.01
N ASP A 141 8.81 -19.11 30.82
CA ASP A 141 9.43 -19.88 29.74
C ASP A 141 10.90 -20.22 30.06
N GLN A 142 11.60 -19.37 30.83
CA GLN A 142 12.93 -19.67 31.39
C GLN A 142 12.88 -20.65 32.57
N GLY A 143 11.85 -20.57 33.42
CA GLY A 143 11.65 -21.49 34.54
C GLY A 143 11.31 -22.93 34.10
N HIS A 144 10.69 -23.11 32.93
CA HIS A 144 10.44 -24.44 32.34
C HIS A 144 11.71 -25.14 31.82
N ASN A 145 12.84 -24.46 31.67
CA ASN A 145 14.11 -25.06 31.23
C ASN A 145 14.97 -25.63 32.38
N ASN A 146 14.53 -25.53 33.64
CA ASN A 146 15.33 -25.94 34.80
C ASN A 146 14.75 -27.15 35.58
N HIS A 147 13.81 -27.91 35.01
CA HIS A 147 13.47 -29.23 35.55
C HIS A 147 14.12 -30.30 34.67
N THR A 148 15.41 -30.50 34.90
CA THR A 148 16.12 -31.71 34.48
C THR A 148 15.76 -32.80 35.50
N ASP A 149 15.26 -33.93 35.01
CA ASP A 149 14.94 -35.11 35.79
C ASP A 149 16.15 -35.56 36.64
N GLU A 150 15.99 -35.64 37.96
CA GLU A 150 16.80 -36.47 38.86
C GLU A 150 16.05 -37.76 39.22
#